data_AF-A0A317PBY7-F1
#
_entry.id   AF-A0A317PBY7-F1
#
_cell.length_a   1.000
_cell.length_b   1.000
_cell.length_c   1.000
_cell.angle_alpha   90.00
_cell.angle_beta   90.00
_cell.angle_gamma   90.00
#
_symmetry.space_group_name_H-M   'P 1'
#
loop_
_entity.id
_entity.type
_entity.pdbx_description
1 polymer ?
#
loop_
_entity_poly.entity_id
_entity_poly.type
_entity_poly.pdbx_seq_one_letter_code
_entity_poly.pdbx_strand_id
1 'polypeptide(L)'
;MDQAILSGVLTEAGHELMQRVYYEDTDFSGLVYHARYLHFLERGRTDFIRLLGVTQGALHGDRDPADAVAFVVRHMEIDFRQPARMDDILTIATSTTEVRGARMRLDQTISRDGAVLVTARVTVAVINGHGRARRLPEDLARRFGIDPASES
;
A
#
# COMPACT_ATOMS: atom_id res chain seq x y z
N MET A 1 -24.43 10.70 5.97
CA MET A 1 -23.17 10.36 6.65
C MET A 1 -22.06 10.77 5.70
N ASP A 2 -21.18 11.63 6.18
CA ASP A 2 -20.23 12.45 5.41
C ASP A 2 -19.46 11.63 4.36
N GLN A 3 -19.52 12.02 3.09
CA GLN A 3 -18.61 11.49 2.07
C GLN A 3 -17.24 12.12 2.33
N ALA A 4 -16.48 11.53 3.25
CA ALA A 4 -15.08 11.90 3.43
C ALA A 4 -14.37 11.78 2.07
N ILE A 5 -13.77 12.89 1.61
CA ILE A 5 -12.97 12.90 0.38
C ILE A 5 -11.75 12.01 0.65
N LEU A 6 -11.69 10.85 0.00
CA LEU A 6 -10.59 9.91 0.10
C LEU A 6 -9.53 10.24 -0.96
N SER A 7 -8.26 10.06 -0.60
CA SER A 7 -7.13 10.20 -1.51
C SER A 7 -6.98 8.94 -2.37
N GLY A 8 -6.70 9.15 -3.67
CA GLY A 8 -6.53 8.08 -4.66
C GLY A 8 -7.84 7.58 -5.27
N VAL A 9 -7.72 6.63 -6.19
CA VAL A 9 -8.84 5.99 -6.89
C VAL A 9 -8.62 4.49 -7.03
N LEU A 10 -9.71 3.71 -6.97
CA LEU A 10 -9.67 2.30 -7.34
C LEU A 10 -9.65 2.17 -8.86
N THR A 11 -8.85 1.24 -9.36
CA THR A 11 -8.76 0.87 -10.78
C THR A 11 -9.07 -0.62 -10.94
N GLU A 12 -9.25 -1.08 -12.17
CA GLU A 12 -9.41 -2.52 -12.44
C GLU A 12 -8.21 -3.35 -11.95
N ALA A 13 -7.02 -2.75 -11.91
CA ALA A 13 -5.78 -3.39 -11.49
C ALA A 13 -5.44 -3.20 -10.00
N GLY A 14 -6.22 -2.40 -9.25
CA GLY A 14 -5.96 -2.11 -7.84
C GLY A 14 -6.28 -0.66 -7.46
N HIS A 15 -5.24 0.13 -7.19
CA HIS A 15 -5.36 1.51 -6.70
C HIS A 15 -4.27 2.41 -7.26
N GLU A 16 -4.61 3.68 -7.48
CA GLU A 16 -3.67 4.74 -7.84
C GLU A 16 -3.79 5.95 -6.92
N LEU A 17 -2.64 6.45 -6.46
CA LEU A 17 -2.50 7.69 -5.70
C LEU A 17 -1.59 8.67 -6.43
N MET A 18 -2.04 9.91 -6.58
CA MET A 18 -1.20 11.00 -7.10
C MET A 18 -0.47 11.70 -5.97
N GLN A 19 0.83 11.94 -6.15
CA GLN A 19 1.69 12.60 -5.17
C GLN A 19 2.63 13.60 -5.85
N ARG A 20 2.58 14.86 -5.42
CA ARG A 20 3.58 15.88 -5.77
C ARG A 20 4.86 15.63 -4.99
N VAL A 21 6.01 15.77 -5.63
CA VAL A 21 7.31 15.83 -4.96
C VAL A 21 7.52 17.23 -4.37
N TYR A 22 7.78 17.32 -3.07
CA TYR A 22 8.05 18.56 -2.35
C TYR A 22 9.52 18.68 -1.94
N TYR A 23 9.90 19.85 -1.42
CA TYR A 23 11.26 20.10 -0.95
C TYR A 23 11.74 19.09 0.10
N GLU A 24 10.86 18.61 0.98
CA GLU A 24 11.18 17.60 2.00
C GLU A 24 11.50 16.22 1.42
N ASP A 25 11.17 15.99 0.15
CA ASP A 25 11.39 14.72 -0.51
C ASP A 25 12.77 14.63 -1.19
N THR A 26 13.47 15.76 -1.34
CA THR A 26 14.73 15.84 -2.09
C THR A 26 15.94 15.89 -1.16
N ASP A 27 17.12 15.56 -1.70
CA ASP A 27 18.41 15.70 -1.02
C ASP A 27 19.38 16.62 -1.78
N PHE A 28 20.63 16.70 -1.31
CA PHE A 28 21.66 17.57 -1.90
C PHE A 28 21.97 17.26 -3.37
N SER A 29 21.57 16.10 -3.90
CA SER A 29 21.71 15.75 -5.32
C SER A 29 20.71 16.48 -6.22
N GLY A 30 19.68 17.11 -5.64
CA GLY A 30 18.56 17.71 -6.38
C GLY A 30 17.54 16.70 -6.89
N LEU A 31 17.67 15.43 -6.48
CA LEU A 31 16.74 14.34 -6.79
C LEU A 31 15.95 13.95 -5.53
N VAL A 32 14.89 13.17 -5.70
CA VAL A 32 14.21 12.55 -4.57
C VAL A 32 15.16 11.62 -3.82
N TYR A 33 15.26 11.80 -2.51
CA TYR A 33 16.05 10.93 -1.64
C TYR A 33 15.49 9.51 -1.66
N HIS A 34 16.32 8.50 -1.91
CA HIS A 34 15.85 7.12 -2.16
C HIS A 34 14.89 6.57 -1.07
N ALA A 35 15.10 6.91 0.20
CA ALA A 35 14.22 6.45 1.28
C ALA A 35 12.81 7.08 1.23
N ARG A 36 12.64 8.24 0.59
CA ARG A 36 11.32 8.90 0.44
C ARG A 36 10.36 8.11 -0.43
N TYR A 37 10.88 7.30 -1.36
CA TYR A 37 10.04 6.37 -2.10
C TYR A 37 9.34 5.36 -1.19
N LEU A 38 9.92 4.96 -0.04
CA LEU A 38 9.23 4.10 0.92
C LEU A 38 7.99 4.78 1.51
N HIS A 39 8.05 6.10 1.76
CA HIS A 39 6.91 6.88 2.25
C HIS A 39 5.82 6.98 1.18
N PHE A 40 6.20 7.23 -0.08
CA PHE A 40 5.23 7.27 -1.18
C PHE A 40 4.52 5.92 -1.37
N LEU A 41 5.30 4.83 -1.35
CA LEU A 41 4.77 3.47 -1.43
C LEU A 41 3.86 3.15 -0.25
N GLU A 42 4.22 3.58 0.97
CA GLU A 42 3.39 3.40 2.17
C GLU A 42 2.07 4.16 2.09
N ARG A 43 2.08 5.43 1.67
CA ARG A 43 0.86 6.21 1.41
C ARG A 43 -0.04 5.50 0.40
N GLY A 44 0.53 4.99 -0.69
CA GLY A 44 -0.21 4.21 -1.69
C GLY A 44 -0.91 2.98 -1.11
N ARG A 45 -0.26 2.23 -0.20
CA ARG A 45 -0.88 1.08 0.48
C ARG A 45 -1.94 1.51 1.48
N THR A 46 -1.67 2.54 2.27
CA THR A 46 -2.58 3.04 3.30
C THR A 46 -3.88 3.58 2.69
N ASP A 47 -3.77 4.34 1.59
CA ASP A 47 -4.93 4.89 0.88
C ASP A 47 -5.72 3.80 0.13
N PHE A 48 -5.04 2.80 -0.43
CA PHE A 48 -5.70 1.63 -1.00
C PHE A 48 -6.59 0.93 0.03
N ILE A 49 -6.04 0.61 1.22
CA ILE A 49 -6.80 -0.03 2.31
C ILE A 49 -8.00 0.84 2.70
N ARG A 50 -7.82 2.17 2.77
CA ARG A 50 -8.92 3.10 3.10
C ARG A 50 -10.04 3.08 2.06
N LEU A 51 -9.70 3.07 0.77
CA LEU A 51 -10.67 2.99 -0.33
C LEU A 51 -11.42 1.65 -0.38
N LEU A 52 -10.81 0.57 0.12
CA LEU A 52 -11.49 -0.70 0.34
C LEU A 52 -12.44 -0.67 1.54
N GLY A 53 -12.73 0.50 2.11
CA GLY A 53 -13.68 0.68 3.22
C GLY A 53 -13.14 0.19 4.55
N VAL A 54 -11.82 0.23 4.72
CA VAL A 54 -11.12 -0.26 5.90
C VAL A 54 -10.28 0.88 6.44
N THR A 55 -10.75 1.54 7.50
CA THR A 55 -9.91 2.53 8.18
C THR A 55 -9.00 1.82 9.18
N GLN A 56 -7.75 2.28 9.31
CA GLN A 56 -6.82 1.69 10.30
C GLN A 56 -7.41 1.72 11.71
N GLY A 57 -8.19 2.75 12.06
CA GLY A 57 -8.95 2.81 13.31
C GLY A 57 -10.02 1.71 13.44
N ALA A 58 -10.71 1.34 12.36
CA ALA A 58 -11.71 0.26 12.38
C ALA A 58 -11.09 -1.15 12.44
N LEU A 59 -9.83 -1.31 12.01
CA LEU A 59 -9.08 -2.57 12.17
C LEU A 59 -8.59 -2.81 13.60
N HIS A 60 -8.51 -1.75 14.41
CA HIS A 60 -7.96 -1.78 15.77
C HIS A 60 -8.98 -1.40 16.86
N GLY A 61 -10.12 -0.79 16.52
CA GLY A 61 -11.10 -0.24 17.46
C GLY A 61 -12.08 -1.26 18.03
N ASP A 62 -12.33 -1.18 19.34
CA ASP A 62 -13.32 -1.88 20.18
C ASP A 62 -13.40 -3.42 20.08
N ARG A 63 -12.44 -4.06 19.41
CA ARG A 63 -12.35 -5.52 19.28
C ARG A 63 -11.40 -6.10 20.32
N ASP A 64 -11.60 -7.36 20.66
CA ASP A 64 -10.59 -8.16 21.35
C ASP A 64 -9.24 -7.99 20.61
N PRO A 65 -8.13 -7.68 21.29
CA PRO A 65 -6.81 -7.58 20.65
C PRO A 65 -6.44 -8.83 19.83
N ALA A 66 -6.99 -10.00 20.13
CA ALA A 66 -6.82 -11.22 19.33
C ALA A 66 -7.48 -11.12 17.93
N ASP A 67 -8.53 -10.31 17.78
CA ASP A 67 -9.31 -10.11 16.55
C ASP A 67 -8.85 -8.88 15.75
N ALA A 68 -8.08 -7.98 16.36
CA ALA A 68 -7.50 -6.82 15.68
C ALA A 68 -6.68 -7.26 14.47
N VAL A 69 -6.58 -6.39 13.45
CA VAL A 69 -5.81 -6.65 12.24
C VAL A 69 -4.78 -5.56 12.04
N ALA A 70 -3.51 -5.94 12.03
CA ALA A 70 -2.42 -5.06 11.67
C ALA A 70 -1.61 -5.66 10.51
N PHE A 71 -1.04 -4.77 9.71
CA PHE A 71 -0.22 -5.11 8.55
C PHE A 71 1.23 -4.68 8.83
N VAL A 72 2.17 -5.63 8.75
CA VAL A 72 3.59 -5.38 8.98
C VAL A 72 4.37 -5.77 7.75
N VAL A 73 5.19 -4.86 7.21
CA VAL A 73 6.10 -5.19 6.11
C VAL A 73 7.15 -6.17 6.62
N ARG A 74 7.21 -7.36 6.01
CA ARG A 74 8.18 -8.41 6.35
C ARG A 74 9.40 -8.40 5.43
N HIS A 75 9.18 -8.11 4.15
CA HIS A 75 10.20 -8.08 3.10
C HIS A 75 9.78 -7.11 2.00
N MET A 76 10.76 -6.47 1.39
CA MET A 76 10.53 -5.54 0.28
C MET A 76 11.71 -5.59 -0.71
N GLU A 77 11.40 -5.77 -1.98
CA GLU A 77 12.34 -5.62 -3.10
C GLU A 77 12.01 -4.33 -3.82
N ILE A 78 13.00 -3.49 -4.11
CA ILE A 78 12.80 -2.18 -4.76
C ILE A 78 13.87 -1.98 -5.82
N ASP A 79 13.44 -1.67 -7.03
CA ASP A 79 14.31 -1.25 -8.13
C ASP A 79 14.10 0.25 -8.40
N PHE A 80 15.18 1.03 -8.30
CA PHE A 80 15.20 2.44 -8.67
C PHE A 80 15.70 2.57 -10.12
N ARG A 81 14.80 2.85 -11.07
CA ARG A 81 15.11 2.87 -12.51
C ARG A 81 15.45 4.27 -13.00
N GLN A 82 14.70 5.27 -12.55
CA GLN A 82 14.87 6.67 -12.93
C GLN A 82 14.54 7.59 -11.76
N PRO A 83 15.21 8.74 -11.62
CA PRO A 83 14.93 9.66 -10.52
C PRO A 83 13.73 10.56 -10.79
N ALA A 84 13.07 10.96 -9.71
CA ALA A 84 12.13 12.09 -9.67
C ALA A 84 12.82 13.36 -9.15
N ARG A 85 12.23 14.51 -9.45
CA ARG A 85 12.70 15.84 -9.05
C ARG A 85 11.60 16.63 -8.35
N MET A 86 11.99 17.74 -7.73
CA MET A 86 11.07 18.74 -7.21
C MET A 86 9.99 19.06 -8.23
N ASP A 87 8.76 19.18 -7.75
CA ASP A 87 7.57 19.43 -8.55
C ASP A 87 7.15 18.34 -9.54
N ASP A 88 7.80 17.17 -9.61
CA ASP A 88 7.24 16.05 -10.35
C ASP A 88 5.88 15.61 -9.75
N ILE A 89 4.93 15.23 -10.60
CA ILE A 89 3.72 14.53 -10.19
C ILE A 89 3.95 13.04 -10.40
N LEU A 90 3.84 12.28 -9.32
CA LEU A 90 4.02 10.85 -9.32
C LEU A 90 2.66 10.16 -9.26
N THR A 91 2.49 9.10 -10.05
CA THR A 91 1.41 8.14 -9.88
C THR A 91 1.97 6.92 -9.15
N ILE A 92 1.41 6.63 -7.98
CA ILE A 92 1.75 5.47 -7.16
C ILE A 92 0.65 4.43 -7.36
N ALA A 93 0.94 3.42 -8.18
CA ALA A 93 0.05 2.29 -8.39
C ALA A 93 0.32 1.21 -7.35
N THR A 94 -0.73 0.60 -6.80
CA THR A 94 -0.66 -0.49 -5.83
C THR A 94 -1.67 -1.57 -6.20
N SER A 95 -1.22 -2.82 -6.31
CA SER A 95 -2.07 -3.98 -6.59
C SER A 95 -1.77 -5.12 -5.62
N THR A 96 -2.79 -5.94 -5.35
CA THR A 96 -2.62 -7.17 -4.56
C THR A 96 -2.37 -8.33 -5.50
N THR A 97 -1.28 -9.06 -5.30
CA THR A 97 -0.92 -10.21 -6.14
C THR A 97 -1.19 -11.53 -5.46
N GLU A 98 -1.20 -11.57 -4.12
CA GLU A 98 -1.46 -12.78 -3.35
C GLU A 98 -2.02 -12.44 -1.97
N VAL A 99 -3.00 -13.21 -1.50
CA VAL A 99 -3.41 -13.29 -0.10
C VAL A 99 -3.43 -14.75 0.32
N ARG A 100 -2.53 -15.15 1.23
CA ARG A 100 -2.43 -16.54 1.69
C ARG A 100 -2.21 -16.60 3.19
N GLY A 101 -3.22 -17.09 3.91
CA GLY A 101 -3.16 -17.21 5.37
C GLY A 101 -2.87 -15.87 6.04
N ALA A 102 -1.72 -15.77 6.71
CA ALA A 102 -1.25 -14.57 7.40
C ALA A 102 -0.28 -13.71 6.56
N ARG A 103 -0.24 -13.91 5.23
CA ARG A 103 0.68 -13.22 4.32
C ARG A 103 -0.09 -12.59 3.16
N MET A 104 0.35 -11.40 2.76
CA MET A 104 -0.04 -10.75 1.51
C MET A 104 1.19 -10.39 0.68
N ARG A 105 1.04 -10.40 -0.63
CA ARG A 105 2.00 -9.82 -1.57
C ARG A 105 1.33 -8.71 -2.35
N LEU A 106 2.06 -7.60 -2.48
CA LEU A 106 1.64 -6.41 -3.21
C LEU A 106 2.71 -6.06 -4.23
N ASP A 107 2.28 -5.65 -5.41
CA ASP A 107 3.14 -4.98 -6.37
C ASP A 107 2.84 -3.49 -6.35
N GLN A 108 3.88 -2.68 -6.42
CA GLN A 108 3.76 -1.23 -6.49
C GLN A 108 4.67 -0.65 -7.55
N THR A 109 4.18 0.39 -8.22
CA THR A 109 4.95 1.15 -9.21
C THR A 109 4.81 2.63 -8.93
N ILE A 110 5.90 3.37 -9.06
CA ILE A 110 5.89 4.83 -9.09
C ILE A 110 6.29 5.27 -10.48
N SER A 111 5.43 6.04 -11.14
CA SER A 111 5.65 6.57 -12.48
C SER A 111 5.46 8.08 -12.53
N ARG A 112 6.05 8.70 -13.56
CA ARG A 112 5.82 10.10 -13.94
C ARG A 112 5.52 10.12 -15.43
N ASP A 113 4.36 10.65 -15.82
CA ASP A 113 3.93 10.72 -17.23
C ASP A 113 4.04 9.38 -17.98
N GLY A 114 3.70 8.28 -17.29
CA GLY A 114 3.79 6.91 -17.83
C GLY A 114 5.18 6.28 -17.79
N ALA A 115 6.24 7.03 -17.51
CA ALA A 115 7.59 6.48 -17.34
C ALA A 115 7.75 5.88 -15.93
N VAL A 116 8.12 4.60 -15.86
CA VAL A 116 8.33 3.89 -14.59
C VAL A 116 9.65 4.33 -13.95
N LEU A 117 9.55 4.91 -12.75
CA LEU A 117 10.69 5.39 -11.96
C LEU A 117 11.14 4.36 -10.93
N VAL A 118 10.19 3.76 -10.23
CA VAL A 118 10.44 2.77 -9.17
C VAL A 118 9.46 1.60 -9.30
N THR A 119 9.94 0.38 -9.13
CA THR A 119 9.10 -0.81 -8.93
C THR A 119 9.40 -1.41 -7.57
N ALA A 120 8.37 -1.90 -6.88
CA ALA A 120 8.52 -2.57 -5.61
C ALA A 120 7.61 -3.79 -5.49
N ARG A 121 8.15 -4.86 -4.90
CA ARG A 121 7.38 -6.03 -4.44
C ARG A 121 7.41 -6.04 -2.92
N VAL A 122 6.24 -6.09 -2.30
CA VAL A 122 6.09 -5.98 -0.84
C VAL A 122 5.46 -7.25 -0.31
N THR A 123 6.13 -7.90 0.64
CA THR A 123 5.52 -8.98 1.43
C THR A 123 5.08 -8.42 2.78
N VAL A 124 3.80 -8.55 3.07
CA VAL A 124 3.16 -8.06 4.30
C VAL A 124 2.71 -9.26 5.13
N ALA A 125 3.04 -9.25 6.42
CA ALA A 125 2.47 -10.15 7.41
C ALA A 125 1.22 -9.53 8.03
N VAL A 126 0.19 -10.35 8.23
CA VAL A 126 -1.03 -9.98 8.94
C VAL A 126 -0.91 -10.47 10.37
N ILE A 127 -1.03 -9.55 11.32
CA ILE A 127 -0.88 -9.83 12.75
C ILE A 127 -2.11 -9.35 13.55
N ASN A 128 -2.29 -9.88 14.76
CA ASN A 128 -3.24 -9.37 15.73
C ASN A 128 -2.63 -8.27 16.62
N GLY A 129 -3.43 -7.72 17.53
CA GLY A 129 -3.00 -6.69 18.49
C GLY A 129 -1.91 -7.15 19.47
N HIS A 130 -1.63 -8.45 19.55
CA HIS A 130 -0.52 -9.01 20.31
C HIS A 130 0.75 -9.23 19.46
N GLY A 131 0.75 -8.83 18.19
CA GLY A 131 1.86 -9.06 17.27
C GLY A 131 1.98 -10.50 16.75
N ARG A 132 0.99 -11.36 16.99
CA ARG A 132 0.99 -12.75 16.52
C ARG A 132 0.38 -12.84 15.12
N ALA A 133 0.95 -13.71 14.28
CA ALA A 133 0.41 -13.96 12.94
C ALA A 133 -1.05 -14.41 13.01
N ARG A 134 -1.89 -13.84 12.15
CA ARG A 134 -3.31 -14.20 12.02
C ARG A 134 -3.72 -14.24 10.55
N ARG A 135 -4.73 -15.03 10.22
CA ARG A 135 -5.29 -15.05 8.87
C ARG A 135 -5.99 -13.72 8.57
N LEU A 136 -5.88 -13.23 7.33
CA LEU A 136 -6.70 -12.11 6.87
C LEU A 136 -8.18 -12.53 6.86
N PRO A 137 -9.11 -11.77 7.48
CA PRO A 137 -10.53 -12.10 7.47
C PRO A 137 -11.07 -12.20 6.03
N GLU A 138 -11.95 -13.14 5.77
CA GLU A 138 -12.43 -13.44 4.40
C GLU A 138 -13.17 -12.27 3.76
N ASP A 139 -13.94 -11.54 4.55
CA ASP A 139 -14.62 -10.32 4.10
C ASP A 139 -13.63 -9.26 3.64
N LEU A 140 -12.50 -9.12 4.34
CA LEU A 140 -11.42 -8.21 3.98
C LEU A 140 -10.62 -8.73 2.77
N ALA A 141 -10.31 -10.03 2.72
CA ALA A 141 -9.61 -10.66 1.60
C ALA A 141 -10.35 -10.43 0.27
N ARG A 142 -11.68 -10.61 0.26
CA ARG A 142 -12.52 -10.35 -0.93
C ARG A 142 -12.43 -8.92 -1.45
N ARG A 143 -12.23 -7.93 -0.57
CA ARG A 143 -12.11 -6.51 -0.97
C ARG A 143 -10.81 -6.23 -1.74
N PHE A 144 -9.76 -7.02 -1.51
CA PHE A 144 -8.53 -6.92 -2.29
C PHE A 144 -8.65 -7.53 -3.70
N GLY A 145 -9.86 -7.90 -4.14
CA GLY A 145 -10.10 -8.46 -5.47
C GLY A 145 -9.57 -9.88 -5.63
N ILE A 146 -9.29 -10.57 -4.51
CA ILE A 146 -8.79 -11.95 -4.50
C ILE A 146 -9.85 -12.85 -3.88
N ASP A 147 -10.21 -13.91 -4.59
CA ASP A 147 -11.11 -14.93 -4.07
C ASP A 147 -10.35 -15.82 -3.07
N PRO A 148 -10.73 -15.83 -1.76
CA PRO A 148 -10.07 -16.70 -0.78
C PRO A 148 -10.24 -18.19 -1.09
N ALA A 149 -11.13 -18.56 -2.03
CA ALA A 149 -11.39 -19.92 -2.47
C ALA A 149 -10.68 -20.33 -3.78
N SER A 150 -9.92 -19.44 -4.44
CA SER A 150 -9.17 -19.81 -5.65
C SER A 150 -7.84 -20.48 -5.28
N GLU A 151 -7.90 -21.68 -4.71
CA GLU A 151 -6.90 -22.75 -4.84
C GLU A 151 -7.40 -24.01 -4.12
N SER A 152 -7.86 -24.97 -4.93
CA SER A 152 -7.61 -26.41 -4.73
C SER A 152 -6.32 -26.79 -5.41
#